data_AF-A0A920T4X3-F1
#
_entry.id   AF-A0A920T4X3-F1
#
_cell.length_a   1.000
_cell.length_b   1.000
_cell.length_c   1.000
_cell.angle_alpha   90.00
_cell.angle_beta   90.00
_cell.angle_gamma   90.00
#
_symmetry.space_group_name_H-M   'P 1'
#
loop_
_entity.id
_entity.type
_entity.pdbx_description
1 polymer ?
#
loop_
_entity_poly.entity_id
_entity_poly.type
_entity_poly.pdbx_seq_one_letter_code
_entity_poly.pdbx_strand_id
1 'polypeptide(L)'
;MAELDPSVREVTDALDSLGNTTAAIAKGFAVGSAALTALALFKSFELAVQQAGGSLTLNVGEVDVFIGLFLGAGFLSSLLH
;
A
#
# COMPACT_ATOMS: atom_id res chain seq x y z
N MET A 1 9.90 -6.84 33.40
CA MET A 1 9.38 -8.23 33.36
C MET A 1 9.06 -8.64 34.79
N ALA A 2 7.89 -9.23 35.03
CA ALA A 2 7.29 -9.37 36.36
C ALA A 2 7.74 -10.61 37.17
N GLU A 3 8.92 -11.17 36.89
CA GLU A 3 9.49 -12.35 37.59
C GLU A 3 8.53 -13.54 37.75
N LEU A 4 7.71 -13.78 36.73
CA LEU A 4 6.78 -14.90 36.67
C LEU A 4 7.49 -16.22 36.36
N ASP A 5 6.81 -17.34 36.65
CA ASP A 5 7.30 -18.69 36.39
C ASP A 5 7.74 -18.87 34.92
N PRO A 6 8.85 -19.59 34.63
CA PRO A 6 9.38 -19.77 33.28
C PRO A 6 8.37 -20.31 32.26
N SER A 7 7.42 -21.13 32.70
CA SER A 7 6.35 -21.67 31.85
C SER A 7 5.45 -20.59 31.25
N VAL A 8 5.20 -19.49 31.98
CA VAL A 8 4.41 -18.35 31.49
C VAL A 8 5.16 -17.61 30.39
N ARG A 9 6.49 -17.55 30.49
CA ARG A 9 7.34 -16.90 29.49
C ARG A 9 7.39 -17.69 28.18
N GLU A 10 7.52 -19.01 28.23
CA GLU A 10 7.47 -19.85 27.03
C GLU A 10 6.17 -19.67 26.25
N VAL A 11 5.03 -19.62 26.95
CA VAL A 11 3.73 -19.37 26.32
C VAL A 11 3.64 -17.95 25.74
N THR A 12 4.15 -16.95 26.47
CA THR A 12 4.11 -15.55 26.01
C THR A 12 5.02 -15.32 24.80
N ASP A 13 6.21 -15.93 24.77
CA ASP A 13 7.14 -15.82 23.64
C ASP A 13 6.58 -16.50 22.38
N ALA A 14 5.87 -17.63 22.55
CA ALA A 14 5.14 -18.27 21.45
C ALA A 14 4.00 -17.37 20.91
N LEU A 15 3.24 -16.73 21.81
CA LEU A 15 2.18 -15.79 21.44
C LEU A 15 2.72 -14.52 20.76
N ASP A 16 3.86 -13.99 21.20
CA ASP A 16 4.50 -12.83 20.57
C ASP A 16 4.94 -13.13 19.12
N SER A 17 5.52 -14.31 18.89
CA SER A 17 5.90 -14.77 17.54
C SER A 17 4.68 -14.86 16.60
N LEU A 18 3.57 -15.43 17.09
CA LEU A 18 2.29 -15.46 16.37
C LEU A 18 1.73 -14.05 16.13
N GLY A 19 1.83 -13.16 17.12
CA GLY A 19 1.40 -11.76 17.02
C GLY A 19 2.17 -10.99 15.95
N ASN A 20 3.49 -11.13 15.90
CA ASN A 20 4.35 -10.51 14.89
C ASN A 20 4.01 -10.99 13.48
N THR A 21 3.75 -12.29 13.31
CA THR A 21 3.31 -12.85 12.02
C THR A 21 1.95 -12.28 11.60
N THR A 22 1.00 -12.19 12.53
CA THR A 22 -0.34 -11.64 12.28
C THR A 22 -0.27 -10.15 11.92
N ALA A 23 0.57 -9.39 12.62
CA ALA A 23 0.80 -7.97 12.33
C ALA A 23 1.39 -7.77 10.92
N ALA A 24 2.32 -8.62 10.50
CA ALA A 24 2.86 -8.58 9.14
C ALA A 24 1.79 -8.87 8.08
N ILE A 25 0.93 -9.87 8.30
CA ILE A 25 -0.21 -10.18 7.42
C ILE A 25 -1.15 -8.99 7.32
N ALA A 26 -1.52 -8.38 8.45
CA ALA A 26 -2.42 -7.24 8.49
C ALA A 26 -1.85 -6.04 7.70
N LYS A 27 -0.56 -5.74 7.85
CA LYS A 27 0.12 -4.71 7.07
C LYS A 27 0.11 -5.04 5.58
N GLY A 28 0.41 -6.29 5.20
CA GLY A 28 0.37 -6.74 3.81
C GLY A 28 -1.01 -6.60 3.19
N PHE A 29 -2.06 -6.97 3.91
CA PHE A 29 -3.44 -6.83 3.44
C PHE A 29 -3.85 -5.35 3.30
N ALA A 30 -3.46 -4.49 4.23
CA ALA A 30 -3.76 -3.06 4.16
C ALA A 30 -3.10 -2.41 2.92
N VAL A 31 -1.81 -2.70 2.67
CA VAL A 31 -1.12 -2.20 1.48
C VAL A 31 -1.70 -2.79 0.19
N GLY A 32 -1.97 -4.09 0.18
CA GLY A 32 -2.57 -4.76 -0.97
C GLY A 32 -3.95 -4.23 -1.34
N SER A 33 -4.82 -4.04 -0.34
CA SER A 33 -6.16 -3.48 -0.57
C SER A 33 -6.10 -2.02 -1.02
N ALA A 34 -5.21 -1.20 -0.45
CA ALA A 34 -4.97 0.17 -0.91
C ALA A 34 -4.52 0.22 -2.38
N ALA A 35 -3.63 -0.67 -2.81
CA ALA A 35 -3.18 -0.76 -4.20
C ALA A 35 -4.33 -1.14 -5.16
N LEU A 36 -5.16 -2.10 -4.78
CA LEU A 36 -6.34 -2.50 -5.57
C LEU A 36 -7.37 -1.37 -5.66
N THR A 37 -7.64 -0.68 -4.55
CA THR A 37 -8.53 0.49 -4.54
C THR A 37 -7.97 1.62 -5.39
N ALA A 38 -6.67 1.90 -5.35
CA ALA A 38 -6.04 2.91 -6.19
C ALA A 38 -6.22 2.59 -7.69
N LEU A 39 -6.04 1.33 -8.10
CA LEU A 39 -6.29 0.91 -9.49
C LEU A 39 -7.76 1.05 -9.90
N ALA A 40 -8.69 0.70 -9.01
CA ALA A 40 -10.12 0.89 -9.25
C ALA A 40 -10.48 2.37 -9.43
N LEU A 41 -9.99 3.23 -8.53
CA LEU A 41 -10.16 4.68 -8.62
C LEU A 41 -9.55 5.25 -9.90
N PHE A 42 -8.40 4.73 -10.32
CA PHE A 42 -7.76 5.14 -11.58
C PHE A 42 -8.63 4.81 -12.79
N LYS A 43 -9.28 3.64 -12.80
CA LYS A 43 -10.26 3.29 -13.84
C LYS A 43 -11.51 4.16 -13.78
N SER A 44 -12.01 4.46 -12.59
CA SER A 44 -13.11 5.42 -12.42
C SER A 44 -12.75 6.82 -12.93
N PHE A 45 -11.50 7.25 -12.74
CA PHE A 45 -11.00 8.52 -13.28
C PHE A 45 -10.97 8.52 -14.81
N GLU A 46 -10.45 7.47 -15.44
CA GLU A 46 -10.47 7.31 -16.90
C GLU A 46 -11.90 7.43 -17.46
N LEU A 47 -12.86 6.74 -16.84
CA LEU A 47 -14.28 6.82 -17.19
C LEU A 47 -14.86 8.23 -17.03
N ALA A 48 -14.53 8.93 -15.95
CA ALA A 48 -15.00 10.29 -15.71
C ALA A 48 -14.48 11.28 -16.77
N VAL A 49 -13.21 11.14 -17.18
CA VAL A 49 -12.62 11.96 -18.26
C VAL A 49 -13.32 11.70 -19.59
N GLN A 50 -13.61 10.43 -19.91
CA GLN A 50 -14.35 10.08 -21.13
C GLN A 50 -15.77 10.66 -21.14
N GLN A 51 -16.46 10.63 -20.00
CA GLN A 51 -17.80 11.24 -19.86
C GLN A 51 -17.79 12.76 -20.02
N ALA A 52 -16.70 13.42 -19.63
CA ALA A 52 -16.51 14.85 -19.85
C ALA A 52 -16.14 15.22 -21.30
N GLY A 53 -16.08 14.24 -22.21
CA GLY A 53 -15.73 14.45 -23.63
C GLY A 53 -14.22 14.46 -23.90
N GLY A 54 -13.40 14.12 -22.91
CA GLY A 54 -11.96 13.97 -23.06
C GLY A 54 -11.54 12.55 -23.48
N SER A 55 -10.30 12.40 -23.94
CA SER A 55 -9.66 11.10 -24.12
C SER A 55 -8.39 11.06 -23.29
N LEU A 56 -8.20 9.99 -22.52
CA LEU A 56 -7.01 9.78 -21.70
C LEU A 56 -6.14 8.70 -22.35
N THR A 57 -5.04 9.10 -22.98
CA THR A 57 -4.01 8.18 -23.49
C THR A 57 -2.83 8.19 -22.53
N LEU A 58 -2.50 7.03 -21.96
CA LEU A 58 -1.43 6.89 -20.96
C LEU A 58 -0.29 6.05 -21.54
N ASN A 59 0.38 6.60 -22.55
CA ASN A 59 1.55 5.96 -23.11
C ASN A 59 2.80 6.37 -22.32
N VAL A 60 3.48 5.40 -21.70
CA VAL A 60 4.71 5.65 -20.94
C VAL A 60 5.85 6.18 -21.82
N GLY A 61 5.78 5.97 -23.14
CA GLY A 61 6.71 6.57 -24.09
C GLY A 61 6.53 8.07 -24.31
N GLU A 62 5.40 8.65 -23.86
CA GLU A 62 5.13 10.08 -23.97
C GLU A 62 5.72 10.83 -22.77
N VAL A 63 6.42 11.93 -23.04
CA VAL A 63 7.22 12.65 -22.05
C VAL A 63 6.37 13.15 -20.88
N ASP A 64 5.16 13.63 -21.16
CA ASP A 64 4.26 14.16 -20.12
C ASP A 64 3.81 13.08 -19.13
N VAL A 65 3.47 11.88 -19.64
CA VAL A 65 3.10 10.72 -18.82
C VAL A 65 4.30 10.23 -18.01
N PHE A 66 5.48 10.20 -18.64
CA PHE A 66 6.71 9.77 -18.01
C PHE A 66 7.12 10.70 -16.85
N ILE A 67 7.09 12.03 -17.07
CA ILE A 67 7.37 13.01 -16.01
C ILE A 67 6.34 12.88 -14.87
N GLY A 68 5.06 12.74 -15.20
CA GLY A 68 4.00 12.52 -14.20
C GLY A 68 4.23 11.29 -13.33
N LEU A 69 4.66 10.17 -13.94
CA LEU A 69 5.00 8.94 -13.22
C LEU A 69 6.16 9.15 -12.23
N PHE A 70 7.25 9.80 -12.67
CA PHE A 70 8.41 10.07 -11.82
C PHE A 70 8.11 11.07 -10.70
N LEU A 71 7.33 12.11 -10.97
CA LEU A 71 6.89 13.05 -9.94
C LEU A 71 6.00 12.35 -8.91
N GLY A 72 5.05 11.52 -9.36
CA GLY A 72 4.19 10.75 -8.45
C GLY A 72 4.99 9.81 -7.55
N ALA A 73 5.95 9.07 -8.11
CA ALA A 73 6.83 8.19 -7.34
C ALA A 73 7.76 8.97 -6.39
N GLY A 74 8.31 10.09 -6.86
CA GLY A 74 9.17 10.97 -6.07
C GLY A 74 8.44 11.57 -4.87
N PHE A 75 7.24 12.11 -5.06
CA PHE A 75 6.41 12.63 -3.97
C PHE A 75 6.06 11.56 -2.94
N LEU A 76 5.70 10.34 -3.40
CA LEU A 76 5.41 9.23 -2.49
C LEU A 76 6.60 8.90 -1.57
N SER A 77 7.83 8.93 -2.11
CA SER A 77 9.04 8.64 -1.34
C SER A 77 9.35 9.69 -0.26
N SER A 78 8.96 10.95 -0.50
CA SER A 78 9.18 12.06 0.45
C SER A 78 8.21 12.04 1.64
N LEU A 79 7.07 11.34 1.51
CA LEU A 79 6.04 11.24 2.55
C LEU A 79 6.27 10.07 3.52
N LEU A 80 7.19 9.16 3.18
CA LEU A 80 7.48 7.91 3.92
C LEU A 80 8.69 8.02 4.86
N HIS A 81 9.32 9.19 4.95
CA HIS A 81 10.38 9.54 5.90
C HIS A 81 9.83 10.51 6.96
#